data_AF-A0A2M9FXW0-F1
#
_entry.id   AF-A0A2M9FXW0-F1
#
_cell.length_a   1.000
_cell.length_b   1.000
_cell.length_c   1.000
_cell.angle_alpha   90.00
_cell.angle_beta   90.00
_cell.angle_gamma   90.00
#
_symmetry.space_group_name_H-M   'P 1'
#
loop_
_entity.id
_entity.type
_entity.pdbx_description
1 polymer ?
#
loop_
_entity_poly.entity_id
_entity_poly.type
_entity_poly.pdbx_seq_one_letter_code
_entity_poly.pdbx_strand_id
1 'polypeptide(L)'
;MSPSILESRPLQIPAARASSGQLLQCTTGNLDLDQDRGRRSVRVLAAINSVNSGIAGSNMRMPLPYSPLKRAITKQLRSEAETETTISEEHRLISELCDRLEHVADALPGLPDPQQLSELVALLKVGIPAHCAAEEAAMAELLQRSPEPPEAVRDALELIRQEHAENEANTMELADMLEEMKGLTKADDPNTLGFMLRQVFVLIRRHLAWEEYVLAHVLPEG
;
A
#
# COMPACT_ATOMS: atom_id res chain seq x y z
N MET A 1 9.40 43.58 -36.77
CA MET A 1 8.11 42.86 -36.83
C MET A 1 8.00 42.05 -35.55
N SER A 2 7.19 42.52 -34.61
CA SER A 2 6.98 41.91 -33.29
C SER A 2 5.75 40.99 -33.34
N PRO A 3 5.74 39.84 -32.65
CA PRO A 3 4.51 39.08 -32.46
C PRO A 3 3.83 39.45 -31.12
N SER A 4 2.53 39.68 -31.21
CA SER A 4 1.62 40.13 -30.17
C SER A 4 1.33 39.07 -29.09
N ILE A 5 1.20 39.57 -27.87
CA ILE A 5 0.75 38.88 -26.65
C ILE A 5 -0.77 38.67 -26.73
N LEU A 6 -1.24 37.45 -26.51
CA LEU A 6 -2.65 37.13 -26.29
C LEU A 6 -2.95 37.14 -24.79
N GLU A 7 -3.65 38.18 -24.34
CA GLU A 7 -4.22 38.29 -22.99
C GLU A 7 -5.32 37.25 -22.76
N SER A 8 -5.20 36.47 -21.68
CA SER A 8 -6.23 35.53 -21.24
C SER A 8 -7.04 36.15 -20.10
N ARG A 9 -8.34 36.37 -20.32
CA ARG A 9 -9.31 36.83 -19.31
C ARG A 9 -9.63 35.71 -18.30
N PRO A 10 -9.73 35.99 -16.98
CA PRO A 10 -10.17 35.00 -16.01
C PRO A 10 -11.70 34.81 -16.03
N LEU A 11 -12.14 33.55 -15.91
CA LEU A 11 -13.53 33.14 -15.71
C LEU A 11 -14.06 33.63 -14.35
N GLN A 12 -15.22 34.29 -14.35
CA GLN A 12 -16.01 34.58 -13.16
C GLN A 12 -16.90 33.38 -12.80
N ILE A 13 -16.77 32.86 -11.59
CA ILE A 13 -17.67 31.86 -11.01
C ILE A 13 -18.58 32.57 -9.99
N PRO A 14 -19.92 32.41 -10.04
CA PRO A 14 -20.83 33.10 -9.14
C PRO A 14 -20.84 32.49 -7.72
N ALA A 15 -20.91 33.38 -6.72
CA ALA A 15 -20.95 33.05 -5.30
C ALA A 15 -22.23 32.31 -4.89
N ALA A 16 -22.10 31.18 -4.19
CA ALA A 16 -23.20 30.47 -3.58
C ALA A 16 -23.66 31.17 -2.29
N ARG A 17 -24.97 31.38 -2.19
CA ARG A 17 -25.66 32.06 -1.08
C ARG A 17 -25.55 31.28 0.24
N ALA A 18 -25.29 32.01 1.32
CA ALA A 18 -25.46 31.56 2.69
C ALA A 18 -26.95 31.38 3.03
N SER A 19 -27.29 30.30 3.73
CA SER A 19 -28.58 30.16 4.42
C SER A 19 -28.33 29.93 5.90
N SER A 20 -28.90 30.82 6.72
CA SER A 20 -28.93 30.81 8.17
C SER A 20 -29.83 29.73 8.76
N GLY A 21 -29.51 29.31 9.99
CA GLY A 21 -30.34 28.53 10.91
C GLY A 21 -29.58 27.32 11.44
N GLN A 22 -29.39 27.06 12.73
CA GLN A 22 -30.06 27.53 13.93
C GLN A 22 -29.14 27.17 15.12
N LEU A 23 -29.03 28.05 16.12
CA LEU A 23 -28.34 27.78 17.38
C LEU A 23 -28.99 26.58 18.08
N LEU A 24 -28.20 25.57 18.46
CA LEU A 24 -28.56 24.62 19.50
C LEU A 24 -27.51 24.69 20.62
N GLN A 25 -28.06 24.84 21.82
CA GLN A 25 -27.37 25.17 23.06
C GLN A 25 -26.47 24.03 23.55
N CYS A 26 -25.42 24.45 24.23
CA CYS A 26 -24.51 23.65 25.02
C CYS A 26 -25.26 22.92 26.16
N THR A 27 -25.18 21.60 26.19
CA THR A 27 -25.40 20.81 27.40
C THR A 27 -24.15 19.98 27.65
N THR A 28 -23.44 20.33 28.72
CA THR A 28 -22.31 19.59 29.28
C THR A 28 -22.79 18.22 29.77
N GLY A 29 -22.39 17.16 29.07
CA GLY A 29 -22.51 15.79 29.53
C GLY A 29 -21.17 15.10 29.32
N ASN A 30 -20.58 14.58 30.41
CA ASN A 30 -19.36 13.78 30.40
C ASN A 30 -19.44 12.69 29.32
N LEU A 31 -18.59 12.81 28.29
CA LEU A 31 -18.38 11.75 27.32
C LEU A 31 -17.06 11.05 27.66
N ASP A 32 -17.23 9.82 28.12
CA ASP A 32 -16.20 8.81 28.31
C ASP A 32 -15.50 8.56 26.95
N LEU A 33 -14.27 9.07 26.81
CA LEU A 33 -13.56 9.24 25.53
C LEU A 33 -12.75 8.02 25.06
N ASP A 34 -13.02 6.82 25.60
CA ASP A 34 -12.10 5.68 25.43
C ASP A 34 -12.69 4.39 24.83
N GLN A 35 -13.96 4.39 24.38
CA GLN A 35 -14.57 3.16 23.82
C GLN A 35 -14.88 3.19 22.31
N ASP A 36 -14.87 4.35 21.63
CA ASP A 36 -15.28 4.45 20.21
C ASP A 36 -14.12 4.35 19.20
N ARG A 37 -12.85 4.44 19.65
CA ARG A 37 -11.68 4.36 18.74
C ARG A 37 -11.42 2.96 18.20
N GLY A 38 -11.78 1.92 18.96
CA GLY A 38 -11.63 0.52 18.54
C GLY A 38 -12.61 0.11 17.42
N ARG A 39 -13.75 0.79 17.27
CA ARG A 39 -14.77 0.46 16.24
C ARG A 39 -14.46 0.99 14.86
N ARG A 40 -13.67 2.06 14.74
CA ARG A 40 -13.35 2.68 13.44
C ARG A 40 -12.25 1.90 12.69
N SER A 41 -11.24 1.40 13.40
CA SER A 41 -10.20 0.54 12.80
C SER A 41 -10.74 -0.79 12.26
N VAL A 42 -11.78 -1.34 12.90
CA VAL A 42 -12.41 -2.61 12.46
C VAL A 42 -13.22 -2.43 11.16
N ARG A 43 -13.69 -1.22 10.84
CA ARG A 43 -14.43 -0.97 9.59
C ARG A 43 -13.54 -0.86 8.35
N VAL A 44 -12.30 -0.40 8.49
CA VAL A 44 -11.32 -0.43 7.39
C VAL A 44 -11.02 -1.89 7.04
N LEU A 45 -10.83 -2.75 8.05
CA LEU A 45 -10.60 -4.18 7.85
C LEU A 45 -11.80 -4.96 7.28
N ALA A 46 -13.03 -4.60 7.64
CA ALA A 46 -14.23 -5.27 7.12
C ALA A 46 -14.50 -4.94 5.64
N ALA A 47 -13.97 -3.83 5.12
CA ALA A 47 -14.06 -3.47 3.71
C ALA A 47 -13.08 -4.26 2.82
N ILE A 48 -11.96 -4.74 3.40
CA ILE A 48 -10.91 -5.55 2.73
C ILE A 48 -11.49 -6.87 2.17
N ASN A 49 -12.56 -7.41 2.77
CA ASN A 49 -13.11 -8.71 2.38
C ASN A 49 -14.24 -8.66 1.33
N SER A 50 -14.67 -7.49 0.83
CA SER A 50 -15.93 -7.38 0.08
C SER A 50 -15.85 -6.85 -1.36
N VAL A 51 -14.67 -6.57 -1.93
CA VAL A 51 -14.60 -6.02 -3.29
C VAL A 51 -13.73 -6.87 -4.22
N ASN A 52 -14.35 -7.29 -5.33
CA ASN A 52 -13.82 -7.96 -6.53
C ASN A 52 -13.61 -9.48 -6.50
N SER A 53 -14.74 -10.19 -6.53
CA SER A 53 -14.86 -11.41 -7.33
C SER A 53 -14.84 -11.03 -8.81
N GLY A 54 -13.72 -11.24 -9.51
CA GLY A 54 -13.66 -10.80 -10.91
C GLY A 54 -12.47 -11.16 -11.78
N ILE A 55 -11.47 -11.93 -11.32
CA ILE A 55 -10.60 -12.74 -12.21
C ILE A 55 -10.31 -14.04 -11.45
N ALA A 56 -10.99 -15.11 -11.83
CA ALA A 56 -10.75 -16.44 -11.30
C ALA A 56 -9.48 -17.02 -11.94
N GLY A 57 -8.41 -17.14 -11.15
CA GLY A 57 -7.24 -17.95 -11.47
C GLY A 57 -6.94 -18.82 -10.25
N SER A 58 -7.18 -20.12 -10.34
CA SER A 58 -6.97 -21.09 -9.27
C SER A 58 -5.49 -21.41 -8.98
N ASN A 59 -4.51 -20.68 -9.54
CA ASN A 59 -3.13 -21.14 -9.69
C ASN A 59 -2.06 -20.22 -9.07
N MET A 60 -2.16 -19.85 -7.79
CA MET A 60 -1.00 -19.32 -7.07
C MET A 60 -1.10 -19.53 -5.55
N ARG A 61 -1.13 -20.81 -5.14
CA ARG A 61 -1.10 -21.25 -3.74
C ARG A 61 0.32 -21.61 -3.33
N MET A 62 1.19 -20.61 -3.25
CA MET A 62 2.44 -20.77 -2.50
C MET A 62 2.16 -20.38 -1.04
N PRO A 63 2.22 -21.33 -0.09
CA PRO A 63 1.97 -21.02 1.31
C PRO A 63 3.11 -20.21 1.90
N LEU A 64 2.76 -19.24 2.74
CA LEU A 64 3.70 -18.51 3.60
C LEU A 64 3.32 -18.81 5.07
N PRO A 65 4.31 -19.00 5.95
CA PRO A 65 4.06 -19.47 7.32
C PRO A 65 3.30 -18.44 8.19
N TYR A 66 3.31 -17.17 7.80
CA TYR A 66 2.62 -16.05 8.43
C TYR A 66 2.50 -14.90 7.43
N SER A 67 1.69 -13.87 7.73
CA SER A 67 1.51 -12.65 6.91
C SER A 67 2.46 -11.51 7.35
N PRO A 68 3.52 -11.18 6.57
CA PRO A 68 4.44 -10.11 6.94
C PRO A 68 3.77 -8.72 6.95
N LEU A 69 2.83 -8.48 6.02
CA LEU A 69 2.14 -7.19 5.91
C LEU A 69 1.23 -6.93 7.11
N LYS A 70 0.46 -7.95 7.55
CA LYS A 70 -0.39 -7.82 8.74
C LYS A 70 0.43 -7.60 10.02
N ARG A 71 1.64 -8.16 10.12
CA ARG A 71 2.54 -7.92 11.27
C ARG A 71 3.00 -6.46 11.37
N ALA A 72 3.12 -5.76 10.24
CA ALA A 72 3.65 -4.40 10.20
C ALA A 72 2.64 -3.32 10.69
N ILE A 73 1.32 -3.56 10.59
CA ILE A 73 0.31 -2.51 10.79
C ILE A 73 -0.07 -2.29 12.27
N THR A 74 -0.54 -3.30 13.04
CA THR A 74 -0.89 -3.10 14.47
C THR A 74 -0.91 -4.39 15.32
N LYS A 75 -0.90 -4.23 16.66
CA LYS A 75 -0.99 -5.32 17.66
C LYS A 75 -2.17 -6.27 17.47
N GLN A 76 -3.31 -5.81 16.95
CA GLN A 76 -4.51 -6.64 16.78
C GLN A 76 -4.43 -7.52 15.53
N LEU A 77 -3.73 -7.08 14.49
CA LEU A 77 -3.44 -7.88 13.31
C LEU A 77 -2.34 -8.93 13.57
N ARG A 78 -1.58 -8.82 14.66
CA ARG A 78 -0.52 -9.79 14.98
C ARG A 78 -1.06 -11.22 15.14
N SER A 79 -2.21 -11.41 15.80
CA SER A 79 -2.79 -12.75 15.95
C SER A 79 -3.31 -13.32 14.63
N GLU A 80 -3.85 -12.48 13.74
CA GLU A 80 -4.22 -12.88 12.38
C GLU A 80 -3.01 -13.06 11.47
N ALA A 81 -1.90 -12.41 11.79
CA ALA A 81 -0.70 -12.53 11.02
C ALA A 81 0.03 -13.84 11.29
N GLU A 82 -0.14 -14.44 12.47
CA GLU A 82 0.47 -15.72 12.87
C GLU A 82 -0.22 -16.94 12.24
N THR A 83 -1.28 -16.76 11.45
CA THR A 83 -1.88 -17.83 10.65
C THR A 83 -1.21 -17.93 9.28
N GLU A 84 -1.16 -19.15 8.74
CA GLU A 84 -0.72 -19.41 7.37
C GLU A 84 -1.51 -18.53 6.37
N THR A 85 -0.80 -18.01 5.37
CA THR A 85 -1.34 -17.17 4.29
C THR A 85 -0.81 -17.69 2.95
N THR A 86 -1.23 -17.07 1.86
CA THR A 86 -0.72 -17.37 0.52
C THR A 86 -0.08 -16.13 -0.11
N ILE A 87 0.82 -16.33 -1.07
CA ILE A 87 1.38 -15.22 -1.86
C ILE A 87 0.28 -14.38 -2.51
N SER A 88 -0.75 -15.02 -3.07
CA SER A 88 -1.90 -14.30 -3.65
C SER A 88 -2.61 -13.39 -2.64
N GLU A 89 -2.68 -13.79 -1.37
CA GLU A 89 -3.31 -12.97 -0.33
C GLU A 89 -2.40 -11.81 0.08
N GLU A 90 -1.09 -12.02 0.19
CA GLU A 90 -0.14 -10.93 0.42
C GLU A 90 -0.12 -9.93 -0.74
N HIS A 91 -0.13 -10.38 -2.00
CA HIS A 91 -0.17 -9.50 -3.18
C HIS A 91 -1.38 -8.58 -3.20
N ARG A 92 -2.54 -9.07 -2.72
CA ARG A 92 -3.74 -8.24 -2.54
C ARG A 92 -3.50 -7.14 -1.51
N LEU A 93 -2.90 -7.46 -0.37
CA LEU A 93 -2.56 -6.47 0.66
C LEU A 93 -1.54 -5.43 0.14
N ILE A 94 -0.57 -5.83 -0.69
CA ILE A 94 0.38 -4.93 -1.32
C ILE A 94 -0.32 -4.04 -2.36
N SER A 95 -1.25 -4.60 -3.13
CA SER A 95 -2.06 -3.82 -4.08
C SER A 95 -2.89 -2.76 -3.37
N GLU A 96 -3.48 -3.08 -2.22
CA GLU A 96 -4.19 -2.11 -1.38
C GLU A 96 -3.27 -1.03 -0.81
N LEU A 97 -2.03 -1.39 -0.43
CA LEU A 97 -1.01 -0.40 -0.08
C LEU A 97 -0.76 0.56 -1.24
N CYS A 98 -0.62 0.04 -2.47
CA CYS A 98 -0.43 0.88 -3.66
C CYS A 98 -1.59 1.86 -3.88
N ASP A 99 -2.83 1.39 -3.71
CA ASP A 99 -4.03 2.25 -3.79
C ASP A 99 -4.01 3.37 -2.74
N ARG A 100 -3.56 3.06 -1.53
CA ARG A 100 -3.40 4.07 -0.47
C ARG A 100 -2.32 5.10 -0.84
N LEU A 101 -1.17 4.67 -1.35
CA LEU A 101 -0.10 5.58 -1.77
C LEU A 101 -0.56 6.50 -2.92
N GLU A 102 -1.30 5.96 -3.89
CA GLU A 102 -1.89 6.73 -4.98
C GLU A 102 -2.89 7.76 -4.45
N HIS A 103 -3.77 7.37 -3.51
CA HIS A 103 -4.70 8.28 -2.88
C HIS A 103 -3.98 9.44 -2.15
N VAL A 104 -2.89 9.15 -1.43
CA VAL A 104 -2.06 10.21 -0.82
C VAL A 104 -1.51 11.14 -1.90
N ALA A 105 -0.97 10.59 -2.99
CA ALA A 105 -0.36 11.35 -4.07
C ALA A 105 -1.35 12.29 -4.79
N ASP A 106 -2.62 11.91 -4.85
CA ASP A 106 -3.71 12.71 -5.45
C ASP A 106 -4.29 13.75 -4.48
N ALA A 107 -4.20 13.50 -3.17
CA ALA A 107 -4.71 14.38 -2.12
C ALA A 107 -3.74 15.51 -1.72
N LEU A 108 -2.52 15.51 -2.27
CA LEU A 108 -1.51 16.53 -1.97
C LEU A 108 -2.02 17.95 -2.29
N PRO A 109 -1.66 18.96 -1.46
CA PRO A 109 -0.66 18.90 -0.39
C PRO A 109 -1.17 18.36 0.94
N GLY A 110 -2.44 17.94 1.05
CA GLY A 110 -2.98 17.38 2.28
C GLY A 110 -2.30 16.05 2.64
N LEU A 111 -1.94 15.88 3.90
CA LEU A 111 -1.39 14.63 4.41
C LEU A 111 -2.47 13.78 5.10
N PRO A 112 -2.31 12.44 5.13
CA PRO A 112 -3.11 11.57 5.98
C PRO A 112 -3.01 11.98 7.46
N ASP A 113 -3.94 11.47 8.26
CA ASP A 113 -3.79 11.59 9.71
C ASP A 113 -2.52 10.86 10.21
N PRO A 114 -1.97 11.24 11.39
CA PRO A 114 -0.71 10.68 11.87
C PRO A 114 -0.70 9.17 12.06
N GLN A 115 -1.86 8.55 12.32
CA GLN A 115 -1.96 7.10 12.47
C GLN A 115 -1.82 6.42 11.10
N GLN A 116 -2.58 6.88 10.11
CA GLN A 116 -2.49 6.36 8.74
C GLN A 116 -1.09 6.51 8.16
N LEU A 117 -0.44 7.65 8.41
CA LEU A 117 0.94 7.90 7.98
C LEU A 117 1.92 6.93 8.65
N SER A 118 1.75 6.67 9.96
CA SER A 118 2.59 5.71 10.68
C SER A 118 2.42 4.28 10.18
N GLU A 119 1.19 3.89 9.81
CA GLU A 119 0.91 2.58 9.22
C GLU A 119 1.57 2.43 7.83
N LEU A 120 1.49 3.46 6.97
CA LEU A 120 2.17 3.46 5.66
C LEU A 120 3.69 3.31 5.82
N VAL A 121 4.29 4.07 6.74
CA VAL A 121 5.73 3.96 7.04
C VAL A 121 6.10 2.55 7.50
N ALA A 122 5.31 1.95 8.39
CA ALA A 122 5.59 0.60 8.88
C ALA A 122 5.47 -0.46 7.78
N LEU A 123 4.47 -0.34 6.90
CA LEU A 123 4.31 -1.24 5.75
C LEU A 123 5.49 -1.13 4.78
N LEU A 124 5.93 0.09 4.46
CA LEU A 124 7.06 0.30 3.55
C LEU A 124 8.39 -0.16 4.16
N LYS A 125 8.68 0.16 5.43
CA LYS A 125 9.97 -0.18 6.07
C LYS A 125 10.08 -1.62 6.53
N VAL A 126 8.96 -2.27 6.85
CA VAL A 126 8.96 -3.58 7.52
C VAL A 126 8.11 -4.59 6.75
N GLY A 127 6.90 -4.21 6.34
CA GLY A 127 5.96 -5.12 5.68
C GLY A 127 6.50 -5.64 4.35
N ILE A 128 6.87 -4.75 3.44
CA ILE A 128 7.36 -5.08 2.09
C ILE A 128 8.66 -5.90 2.17
N PRO A 129 9.73 -5.48 2.87
CA PRO A 129 10.96 -6.28 2.94
C PRO A 129 10.74 -7.67 3.56
N ALA A 130 9.88 -7.76 4.57
CA ALA A 130 9.58 -9.05 5.19
C ALA A 130 8.74 -9.97 4.29
N HIS A 131 7.89 -9.40 3.41
CA HIS A 131 7.20 -10.16 2.37
C HIS A 131 8.21 -10.72 1.35
N CYS A 132 9.05 -9.87 0.77
CA CYS A 132 10.09 -10.27 -0.19
C CYS A 132 10.97 -11.39 0.37
N ALA A 133 11.45 -11.24 1.60
CA ALA A 133 12.27 -12.27 2.26
C ALA A 133 11.53 -13.60 2.49
N ALA A 134 10.23 -13.55 2.83
CA ALA A 134 9.43 -14.74 3.05
C ALA A 134 9.15 -15.48 1.73
N GLU A 135 8.85 -14.75 0.66
CA GLU A 135 8.68 -15.29 -0.68
C GLU A 135 9.95 -15.94 -1.21
N GLU A 136 11.08 -15.25 -1.15
CA GLU A 136 12.36 -15.79 -1.61
C GLU A 136 12.72 -17.09 -0.89
N ALA A 137 12.42 -17.17 0.41
CA ALA A 137 12.63 -18.37 1.20
C ALA A 137 11.70 -19.52 0.75
N ALA A 138 10.42 -19.23 0.50
CA ALA A 138 9.45 -20.20 0.03
C ALA A 138 9.81 -20.72 -1.38
N MET A 139 10.19 -19.83 -2.30
CA MET A 139 10.68 -20.21 -3.64
C MET A 139 11.97 -21.04 -3.57
N ALA A 140 12.91 -20.67 -2.70
CA ALA A 140 14.14 -21.43 -2.51
C ALA A 140 13.87 -22.84 -1.96
N GLU A 141 12.92 -22.99 -1.03
CA GLU A 141 12.52 -24.30 -0.53
C GLU A 141 11.91 -25.17 -1.64
N LEU A 142 11.03 -24.59 -2.46
CA LEU A 142 10.42 -25.27 -3.60
C LEU A 142 11.48 -25.78 -4.59
N LEU A 143 12.49 -24.96 -4.88
CA LEU A 143 13.61 -25.36 -5.73
C LEU A 143 14.42 -26.51 -5.12
N GLN A 144 14.69 -26.48 -3.80
CA GLN A 144 15.44 -27.55 -3.12
C GLN A 144 14.70 -28.89 -3.11
N ARG A 145 13.37 -28.86 -3.08
CA ARG A 145 12.53 -30.07 -3.07
C ARG A 145 12.31 -30.66 -4.46
N SER A 146 12.65 -29.92 -5.51
CA SER A 146 12.57 -30.39 -6.89
C SER A 146 13.87 -31.12 -7.27
N PRO A 147 13.83 -32.40 -7.73
CA PRO A 147 15.02 -33.14 -8.13
C PRO A 147 15.79 -32.48 -9.28
N GLU A 148 15.07 -31.84 -10.21
CA GLU A 148 15.61 -31.10 -11.35
C GLU A 148 14.69 -29.90 -11.65
N PRO A 149 14.81 -28.78 -10.93
CA PRO A 149 13.99 -27.62 -11.23
C PRO A 149 14.36 -27.08 -12.62
N PRO A 150 13.38 -26.64 -13.43
CA PRO A 150 13.67 -25.98 -14.70
C PRO A 150 14.59 -24.77 -14.51
N GLU A 151 15.53 -24.57 -15.43
CA GLU A 151 16.47 -23.44 -15.40
C GLU A 151 15.75 -22.09 -15.30
N ALA A 152 14.64 -21.94 -16.02
CA ALA A 152 13.79 -20.75 -15.98
C ALA A 152 13.27 -20.41 -14.56
N VAL A 153 13.03 -21.39 -13.67
CA VAL A 153 12.60 -21.13 -12.29
C VAL A 153 13.76 -20.55 -11.46
N ARG A 154 14.98 -21.04 -11.70
CA ARG A 154 16.18 -20.53 -11.01
C ARG A 154 16.49 -19.12 -11.46
N ASP A 155 16.42 -18.86 -12.75
CA ASP A 155 16.64 -17.53 -13.32
C ASP A 155 15.57 -16.54 -12.85
N ALA A 156 14.31 -16.98 -12.78
CA ALA A 156 13.22 -16.17 -12.24
C ALA A 156 13.45 -15.75 -10.78
N LEU A 157 13.87 -16.69 -9.90
CA LEU A 157 14.18 -16.37 -8.51
C LEU A 157 15.33 -15.36 -8.37
N GLU A 158 16.36 -15.47 -9.22
CA GLU A 158 17.48 -14.52 -9.21
C GLU A 158 17.04 -13.13 -9.67
N LEU A 159 16.20 -13.04 -10.70
CA LEU A 159 15.61 -11.77 -11.13
C LEU A 159 14.70 -11.16 -10.06
N ILE A 160 13.87 -11.98 -9.39
CA ILE A 160 12.98 -11.51 -8.32
C ILE A 160 13.79 -10.90 -7.18
N ARG A 161 14.88 -11.55 -6.76
CA ARG A 161 15.81 -11.02 -5.75
C ARG A 161 16.42 -9.67 -6.13
N GLN A 162 16.80 -9.52 -7.39
CA GLN A 162 17.36 -8.27 -7.90
C GLN A 162 16.30 -7.16 -7.87
N GLU A 163 15.09 -7.44 -8.36
CA GLU A 163 13.99 -6.47 -8.31
C GLU A 163 13.58 -6.14 -6.87
N HIS A 164 13.56 -7.10 -5.95
CA HIS A 164 13.32 -6.86 -4.53
C HIS A 164 14.33 -5.89 -3.92
N ALA A 165 15.63 -6.12 -4.15
CA ALA A 165 16.68 -5.25 -3.62
C ALA A 165 16.58 -3.81 -4.18
N GLU A 166 16.26 -3.67 -5.48
CA GLU A 166 16.05 -2.36 -6.11
C GLU A 166 14.78 -1.67 -5.59
N ASN A 167 13.68 -2.39 -5.46
CA ASN A 167 12.41 -1.86 -4.97
C ASN A 167 12.49 -1.49 -3.48
N GLU A 168 13.21 -2.28 -2.67
CA GLU A 168 13.40 -2.02 -1.23
C GLU A 168 14.02 -0.64 -0.99
N ALA A 169 15.07 -0.29 -1.74
CA ALA A 169 15.70 1.03 -1.63
C ALA A 169 14.70 2.18 -1.89
N ASN A 170 13.86 2.05 -2.93
CA ASN A 170 12.84 3.05 -3.25
C ASN A 170 11.75 3.14 -2.15
N THR A 171 11.32 2.00 -1.61
CA THR A 171 10.32 1.98 -0.54
C THR A 171 10.85 2.55 0.78
N MET A 172 12.13 2.31 1.10
CA MET A 172 12.78 2.87 2.28
C MET A 172 12.91 4.38 2.19
N GLU A 173 13.35 4.90 1.03
CA GLU A 173 13.47 6.35 0.82
C GLU A 173 12.12 7.06 0.95
N LEU A 174 11.07 6.51 0.33
CA LEU A 174 9.72 7.06 0.50
C LEU A 174 9.26 7.01 1.96
N ALA A 175 9.57 5.93 2.68
CA ALA A 175 9.17 5.80 4.07
C ALA A 175 9.89 6.80 4.99
N ASP A 176 11.17 7.09 4.73
CA ASP A 176 11.91 8.14 5.43
C ASP A 176 11.26 9.50 5.20
N MET A 177 10.93 9.85 3.96
CA MET A 177 10.21 11.09 3.64
C MET A 177 8.86 11.19 4.36
N LEU A 178 8.07 10.12 4.38
CA LEU A 178 6.79 10.09 5.09
C LEU A 178 6.96 10.18 6.61
N GLU A 179 8.06 9.66 7.14
CA GLU A 179 8.37 9.72 8.57
C GLU A 179 8.72 11.16 9.01
N GLU A 180 9.47 11.90 8.20
CA GLU A 180 9.76 13.33 8.44
C GLU A 180 8.49 14.19 8.49
N MET A 181 7.43 13.74 7.83
CA MET A 181 6.15 14.45 7.78
C MET A 181 5.22 14.13 8.97
N LYS A 182 5.62 13.27 9.90
CA LYS A 182 4.81 12.93 11.07
C LYS A 182 4.52 14.16 11.92
N GLY A 183 3.23 14.40 12.19
CA GLY A 183 2.75 15.54 12.97
C GLY A 183 2.48 16.79 12.13
N LEU A 184 2.81 16.78 10.84
CA LEU A 184 2.40 17.80 9.89
C LEU A 184 1.01 17.48 9.33
N THR A 185 0.32 18.52 8.86
CA THR A 185 -0.99 18.36 8.18
C THR A 185 -0.90 18.59 6.66
N LYS A 186 0.24 19.10 6.19
CA LYS A 186 0.54 19.34 4.78
C LYS A 186 2.00 19.04 4.50
N ALA A 187 2.30 18.59 3.28
CA ALA A 187 3.66 18.35 2.83
C ALA A 187 4.38 19.68 2.54
N ASP A 188 5.66 19.76 2.94
CA ASP A 188 6.51 20.94 2.70
C ASP A 188 6.94 21.05 1.23
N ASP A 189 7.23 19.93 0.58
CA ASP A 189 7.42 19.82 -0.87
C ASP A 189 6.48 18.77 -1.49
N PRO A 190 5.23 19.15 -1.79
CA PRO A 190 4.23 18.25 -2.34
C PRO A 190 4.60 17.68 -3.71
N ASN A 191 5.42 18.39 -4.50
CA ASN A 191 5.76 17.93 -5.85
C ASN A 191 6.75 16.75 -5.78
N THR A 192 7.80 16.90 -4.98
CA THR A 192 8.80 15.84 -4.78
C THR A 192 8.16 14.63 -4.09
N LEU A 193 7.35 14.85 -3.06
CA LEU A 193 6.61 13.75 -2.42
C LEU A 193 5.66 13.05 -3.41
N GLY A 194 4.90 13.82 -4.19
CA GLY A 194 3.97 13.29 -5.18
C GLY A 194 4.66 12.50 -6.29
N PHE A 195 5.90 12.85 -6.62
CA PHE A 195 6.75 12.09 -7.53
C PHE A 195 7.17 10.75 -6.92
N MET A 196 7.71 10.77 -5.69
CA MET A 196 8.19 9.56 -5.00
C MET A 196 7.07 8.55 -4.74
N LEU A 197 5.89 9.02 -4.29
CA LEU A 197 4.71 8.17 -4.13
C LEU A 197 4.35 7.46 -5.45
N ARG A 198 4.30 8.22 -6.55
CA ARG A 198 3.95 7.70 -7.89
C ARG A 198 4.98 6.72 -8.42
N GLN A 199 6.26 6.97 -8.18
CA GLN A 199 7.29 6.01 -8.54
C GLN A 199 7.09 4.69 -7.81
N VAL A 200 6.95 4.71 -6.48
CA VAL A 200 6.86 3.49 -5.67
C VAL A 200 5.63 2.66 -6.02
N PHE A 201 4.43 3.23 -6.07
CA PHE A 201 3.25 2.40 -6.34
C PHE A 201 3.21 1.85 -7.77
N VAL A 202 3.79 2.56 -8.76
CA VAL A 202 3.90 2.05 -10.14
C VAL A 202 4.93 0.92 -10.21
N LEU A 203 6.08 1.06 -9.55
CA LEU A 203 7.11 0.03 -9.51
C LEU A 203 6.57 -1.26 -8.87
N ILE A 204 5.95 -1.15 -7.70
CA ILE A 204 5.39 -2.30 -6.98
C ILE A 204 4.29 -2.98 -7.82
N ARG A 205 3.34 -2.23 -8.40
CA ARG A 205 2.28 -2.85 -9.24
C ARG A 205 2.85 -3.60 -10.45
N ARG A 206 3.91 -3.06 -11.07
CA ARG A 206 4.58 -3.73 -12.19
C ARG A 206 5.29 -5.01 -11.75
N HIS A 207 5.96 -4.96 -10.60
CA HIS A 207 6.63 -6.10 -10.00
C HIS A 207 5.63 -7.22 -9.67
N LEU A 208 4.53 -6.92 -8.96
CA LEU A 208 3.47 -7.89 -8.65
C LEU A 208 2.90 -8.54 -9.92
N ALA A 209 2.61 -7.75 -10.96
CA ALA A 209 2.07 -8.28 -12.21
C ALA A 209 3.05 -9.21 -12.93
N TRP A 210 4.35 -8.89 -12.90
CA TRP A 210 5.39 -9.73 -13.47
C TRP A 210 5.58 -11.01 -12.66
N GLU A 211 5.64 -10.91 -11.34
CA GLU A 211 5.79 -12.05 -10.44
C GLU A 211 4.60 -13.01 -10.49
N GLU A 212 3.36 -12.49 -10.49
CA GLU A 212 2.15 -13.29 -10.69
C GLU A 212 2.21 -14.05 -12.02
N TYR A 213 2.69 -13.41 -13.08
CA TYR A 213 2.90 -14.07 -14.37
C TYR A 213 3.96 -15.16 -14.27
N VAL A 214 5.09 -14.89 -13.63
CA VAL A 214 6.16 -15.88 -13.40
C VAL A 214 5.59 -17.05 -12.62
N LEU A 215 5.08 -16.84 -11.41
CA LEU A 215 4.60 -17.89 -10.52
C LEU A 215 3.52 -18.78 -11.16
N ALA A 216 2.63 -18.22 -11.97
CA ALA A 216 1.62 -18.98 -12.71
C ALA A 216 2.20 -19.95 -13.77
N HIS A 217 3.44 -19.72 -14.23
CA HIS A 217 4.08 -20.50 -15.31
C HIS A 217 5.30 -21.32 -14.84
N VAL A 218 5.89 -21.00 -13.69
CA VAL A 218 7.03 -21.76 -13.14
C VAL A 218 6.70 -22.63 -11.94
N LEU A 219 5.60 -22.37 -11.22
CA LEU A 219 5.14 -23.31 -10.20
C LEU A 219 4.41 -24.47 -10.87
N PRO A 220 4.74 -25.73 -10.55
CA PRO A 220 3.95 -26.86 -11.03
C PRO A 220 2.50 -26.70 -10.56
N GLU A 221 1.53 -27.00 -11.42
CA GLU A 221 0.15 -27.16 -10.98
C GLU A 221 0.14 -28.24 -9.88
N GLY A 222 -0.34 -27.86 -8.69
CA GLY A 222 -0.42 -28.74 -7.53
C GLY A 222 -1.31 -29.95 -7.77
#